data_AF-A0A844GDE7-F1
#
_entry.id   AF-A0A844GDE7-F1
#
_cell.length_a   1.000
_cell.length_b   1.000
_cell.length_c   1.000
_cell.angle_alpha   90.00
_cell.angle_beta   90.00
_cell.angle_gamma   90.00
#
_symmetry.space_group_name_H-M   'P 1'
#
loop_
_entity.id
_entity.type
_entity.pdbx_description
1 polymer ?
#
loop_
_entity_poly.entity_id
_entity_poly.type
_entity_poly.pdbx_seq_one_letter_code
_entity_poly.pdbx_strand_id
1 'polypeptide(L)' 'MKLDHFNEVADLIGLKKRPREAVWLMEVEGMTGYYAARQMDLSESTVSRAHSRFRKALKQVNSLSRFLPL' A
#
# COMPACT_ATOMS: atom_id res chain seq x y z
N MET A 1 -10.79 -0.88 -2.28
CA MET A 1 -9.89 -1.62 -3.21
C MET A 1 -10.04 -3.10 -2.94
N LYS A 2 -10.05 -3.98 -3.95
CA LYS A 2 -10.09 -5.44 -3.72
C LYS A 2 -8.73 -5.95 -3.22
N LEU A 3 -8.73 -7.00 -2.41
CA LEU A 3 -7.52 -7.59 -1.82
C LEU A 3 -6.51 -8.03 -2.88
N ASP A 4 -6.98 -8.62 -3.97
CA ASP A 4 -6.11 -9.11 -5.05
C ASP A 4 -5.32 -7.98 -5.71
N HIS A 5 -6.01 -6.90 -6.11
CA HIS A 5 -5.35 -5.73 -6.72
C HIS A 5 -4.35 -5.07 -5.76
N PHE A 6 -4.66 -5.03 -4.46
CA PHE A 6 -3.73 -4.52 -3.47
C PHE A 6 -2.47 -5.38 -3.39
N ASN A 7 -2.64 -6.70 -3.34
CA ASN A 7 -1.54 -7.65 -3.26
C ASN A 7 -0.65 -7.57 -4.50
N GLU A 8 -1.22 -7.47 -5.70
CA GLU A 8 -0.47 -7.28 -6.94
C GLU A 8 0.42 -6.03 -6.88
N VAL A 9 -0.13 -4.89 -6.49
CA VAL A 9 0.66 -3.65 -6.36
C VAL A 9 1.72 -3.78 -5.28
N ALA A 10 1.40 -4.40 -4.14
CA ALA A 10 2.32 -4.60 -3.03
C ALA A 10 3.48 -5.56 -3.39
N ASP A 11 3.21 -6.59 -4.19
CA ASP A 11 4.18 -7.55 -4.69
C ASP A 11 5.11 -6.90 -5.71
N LEU A 12 4.57 -6.10 -6.65
CA LEU A 12 5.36 -5.37 -7.65
C LEU A 12 6.42 -4.44 -7.03
N ILE A 13 6.16 -3.86 -5.86
CA ILE A 13 7.13 -3.01 -5.15
C ILE A 13 7.88 -3.74 -4.04
N GLY A 14 7.66 -5.04 -3.86
CA GLY A 14 8.32 -5.86 -2.84
C GLY A 14 8.06 -5.39 -1.41
N LEU A 15 6.80 -5.06 -1.05
CA LEU A 15 6.46 -4.76 0.34
C LEU A 15 6.55 -6.03 1.21
N LYS A 16 7.34 -5.93 2.28
CA LYS A 16 7.44 -6.94 3.34
C LYS A 16 6.11 -7.08 4.09
N LYS A 17 5.85 -8.25 4.68
CA LYS A 17 4.58 -8.63 5.33
C LYS A 17 4.03 -7.57 6.30
N ARG A 18 4.77 -7.17 7.34
CA ARG A 18 4.29 -6.20 8.34
C ARG A 18 4.02 -4.80 7.75
N PRO A 19 4.93 -4.18 6.97
CA PRO A 19 4.62 -2.94 6.27
C PRO A 19 3.45 -3.04 5.29
N ARG A 20 3.27 -4.19 4.62
CA ARG A 20 2.13 -4.44 3.73
C ARG A 20 0.82 -4.40 4.50
N GLU A 21 0.73 -5.13 5.60
CA GLU A 21 -0.44 -5.13 6.49
C GLU A 21 -0.73 -3.72 7.03
N ALA A 22 0.30 -2.95 7.41
CA ALA A 22 0.13 -1.56 7.83
C ALA A 22 -0.49 -0.68 6.71
N VAL A 23 -0.02 -0.84 5.47
CA VAL A 23 -0.56 -0.10 4.32
C VAL A 23 -1.99 -0.55 3.99
N TRP A 24 -2.33 -1.83 4.17
CA TRP A 24 -3.70 -2.33 4.02
C TRP A 24 -4.66 -1.64 4.98
N LEU A 25 -4.29 -1.54 6.27
CA LEU A 25 -5.09 -0.84 7.28
C LEU A 25 -5.36 0.61 6.88
N MET A 26 -4.39 1.27 6.25
CA MET A 26 -4.55 2.65 5.79
C MET A 26 -5.43 2.76 4.53
N GLU A 27 -5.16 1.96 3.50
CA GLU A 27 -5.81 2.11 2.18
C GLU A 27 -7.19 1.48 2.09
N VAL A 28 -7.50 0.50 2.95
CA VAL A 28 -8.76 -0.26 2.90
C VAL A 28 -9.60 -0.03 4.14
N GLU A 29 -9.01 -0.10 5.33
CA GLU A 29 -9.74 0.11 6.59
C GLU A 29 -9.84 1.60 6.98
N GLY A 30 -9.19 2.51 6.24
CA GLY A 30 -9.24 3.96 6.48
C GLY A 30 -8.48 4.43 7.71
N MET A 31 -7.58 3.61 8.25
CA MET A 31 -6.79 3.92 9.44
C MET A 31 -5.76 5.03 9.15
N THR A 32 -5.50 5.90 10.14
CA THR A 32 -4.40 6.86 10.03
C THR A 32 -3.05 6.16 10.13
N GLY A 33 -2.00 6.74 9.53
CA GLY A 33 -0.66 6.16 9.59
C GLY A 33 -0.12 5.98 11.02
N TYR A 34 -0.50 6.87 11.94
CA TYR A 34 -0.18 6.77 13.37
C TYR A 34 -0.75 5.50 14.01
N TYR A 35 -2.05 5.25 13.82
CA TYR A 35 -2.71 4.08 14.40
C TYR A 35 -2.24 2.79 13.73
N ALA A 36 -2.02 2.80 12.42
CA ALA A 36 -1.48 1.65 11.70
C ALA A 36 -0.06 1.29 12.20
N ALA A 37 0.78 2.30 12.47
CA ALA A 37 2.11 2.10 13.04
C ALA A 37 2.06 1.51 14.45
N ARG A 38 1.18 2.03 15.32
CA ARG A 38 0.93 1.49 16.66
C ARG A 38 0.46 0.03 16.63
N GLN A 39 -0.55 -0.28 15.82
CA GLN A 39 -1.13 -1.63 15.74
C GLN A 39 -0.16 -2.66 15.18
N MET A 40 0.64 -2.25 14.18
CA MET A 40 1.61 -3.14 13.55
C MET A 40 2.96 -3.18 14.27
N ASP A 41 3.11 -2.44 15.38
CA ASP A 41 4.35 -2.30 16.13
C ASP A 41 5.52 -1.96 15.18
N LEU A 42 5.34 -0.86 14.45
CA LEU A 42 6.29 -0.29 13.49
C LEU A 42 6.52 1.19 13.80
N SER A 43 7.67 1.72 13.39
CA SER A 43 7.85 3.18 13.41
C SER A 43 6.93 3.85 12.39
N GLU A 44 6.39 5.02 12.74
CA GLU A 44 5.58 5.84 11.81
C GLU A 44 6.35 6.15 10.51
N SER A 45 7.66 6.36 10.61
CA SER A 45 8.52 6.60 9.44
C SER A 45 8.57 5.39 8.49
N THR A 46 8.53 4.16 9.03
CA THR A 46 8.50 2.93 8.23
C THR A 46 7.17 2.81 7.50
N VAL A 47 6.05 3.05 8.20
CA VAL A 47 4.70 3.00 7.63
C VAL A 47 4.53 4.08 6.57
N SER A 48 4.92 5.32 6.87
CA SER A 48 4.87 6.45 5.94
C SER A 48 5.66 6.19 4.64
N ARG A 49 6.88 5.65 4.75
CA ARG A 49 7.67 5.26 3.56
C ARG A 49 7.01 4.15 2.75
N ALA A 50 6.49 3.11 3.41
CA ALA A 50 5.79 2.02 2.73
C ALA A 50 4.54 2.52 2.01
N HIS A 51 3.73 3.34 2.67
CA HIS A 51 2.52 3.97 2.12
C HIS A 51 2.83 4.87 0.93
N SER A 52 3.86 5.73 1.04
CA SER A 52 4.29 6.59 -0.06
C SER A 52 4.73 5.79 -1.29
N ARG A 53 5.51 4.71 -1.11
CA ARG A 53 5.92 3.82 -2.20
C ARG A 53 4.71 3.15 -2.86
N PHE A 54 3.77 2.65 -2.05
CA PHE A 54 2.55 2.02 -2.53
C PHE A 54 1.70 3.00 -3.37
N ARG A 55 1.44 4.21 -2.87
CA ARG A 55 0.67 5.23 -3.58
C ARG A 55 1.33 5.65 -4.90
N LYS A 56 2.65 5.74 -4.94
CA LYS A 56 3.40 6.02 -6.19
C LYS A 56 3.21 4.89 -7.22
N ALA A 57 3.32 3.64 -6.79
CA ALA A 57 3.12 2.50 -7.67
C ALA A 57 1.69 2.41 -8.18
N LEU A 58 0.69 2.59 -7.30
CA LEU A 58 -0.71 2.62 -7.68
C LEU A 58 -0.99 3.72 -8.72
N LYS A 59 -0.41 4.92 -8.54
CA LYS A 59 -0.52 6.00 -9.52
C LYS A 59 0.08 5.62 -10.88
N GLN A 60 1.24 4.94 -10.89
CA GLN A 60 1.87 4.47 -12.13
C GLN A 60 1.00 3.39 -12.82
N VAL A 61 0.52 2.40 -12.08
CA VAL A 61 -0.37 1.35 -12.61
C VAL A 61 -1.63 1.97 -13.23
N ASN A 62 -2.29 2.88 -12.52
CA ASN A 62 -3.47 3.58 -13.03
C ASN A 62 -3.15 4.48 -14.24
N SER A 63 -1.93 4.99 -14.37
CA SER A 63 -1.52 5.75 -15.56
C SER A 63 -1.23 4.88 -16.77
N LEU A 64 -0.94 3.60 -16.56
CA LEU A 64 -0.69 2.61 -17.59
C LEU A 64 -1.98 1.90 -18.03
N SER A 65 -2.99 1.83 -17.17
CA SER A 65 -4.25 1.15 -17.47
C SER A 65 -4.96 1.69 -18.72
N ARG A 66 -4.76 2.98 -19.05
CA ARG A 66 -5.26 3.59 -20.30
C ARG A 66 -4.67 2.99 -21.59
N PHE A 67 -3.61 2.20 -21.49
CA PHE A 67 -2.95 1.54 -22.62
C PHE A 67 -3.19 0.02 -22.64
N LEU A 68 -3.91 -0.53 -21.67
CA LEU A 68 -4.24 -1.96 -21.67
C LEU A 68 -5.47 -2.19 -22.55
N PRO A 69 -5.45 -3.20 -23.43
CA PRO A 69 -6.65 -3.58 -24.19
C PRO A 69 -7.74 -4.06 -23.22
N LEU A 70 -8.97 -3.60 -23.47
CA LEU A 70 -10.18 -3.94 -22.72
C LEU A 70 -10.46 -5.45 -22.71
#